data_AF-A0A535XPJ1-F1
#
_entry.id   AF-A0A535XPJ1-F1
#
_cell.length_a   1.000
_cell.length_b   1.000
_cell.length_c   1.000
_cell.angle_alpha   90.00
_cell.angle_beta   90.00
_cell.angle_gamma   90.00
#
_symmetry.space_group_name_H-M   'P 1'
#
loop_
_entity.id
_entity.type
_entity.pdbx_description
1 polymer ?
#
loop_
_entity_poly.entity_id
_entity_poly.type
_entity_poly.pdbx_seq_one_letter_code
_entity_poly.pdbx_strand_id
1 'polypeptide(L)'
;MPDSLTLDELNTLPVEDAKSLLLRCCGSTEWARHVVMRRPFRTLAEVESAADEVWHSLDRADWLEAFAAHARIGERDVPTVAAASSGWAEQEQSAARAATSETLGRLAAANRVYEDRFGYRFIVCATGVELVVAADEQRKITRLRLNKLLSTNDRGDREP
;
A
#
# COMPACT_ATOMS: atom_id res chain seq x y z
N MET A 1 -15.23 18.74 3.37
CA MET A 1 -15.39 17.87 2.17
C MET A 1 -15.76 16.48 2.68
N PRO A 2 -16.67 15.76 2.03
CA PRO A 2 -17.20 14.50 2.55
C PRO A 2 -16.14 13.38 2.57
N ASP A 3 -16.30 12.43 3.51
CA ASP A 3 -15.42 11.27 3.69
C ASP A 3 -15.59 10.19 2.59
N SER A 4 -16.65 10.30 1.79
CA SER A 4 -16.94 9.43 0.64
C SER A 4 -17.62 10.22 -0.49
N LEU A 5 -17.47 9.71 -1.72
CA LEU A 5 -17.99 10.29 -2.96
C LEU A 5 -18.59 9.15 -3.81
N THR A 6 -19.73 9.39 -4.44
CA THR A 6 -20.31 8.45 -5.42
C THR A 6 -19.65 8.59 -6.80
N LEU A 7 -19.82 7.58 -7.65
CA LEU A 7 -19.26 7.60 -9.00
C LEU A 7 -19.88 8.69 -9.88
N ASP A 8 -21.18 8.93 -9.75
CA ASP A 8 -21.89 9.98 -10.49
C ASP A 8 -21.40 11.38 -10.09
N GLU A 9 -21.16 11.60 -8.80
CA GLU A 9 -20.54 12.84 -8.33
C GLU A 9 -19.12 12.99 -8.88
N LEU A 10 -18.30 11.93 -8.82
CA LEU A 10 -16.95 11.94 -9.42
C LEU A 10 -17.00 12.28 -10.91
N ASN A 11 -17.96 11.73 -11.65
CA ASN A 11 -18.10 11.95 -13.09
C ASN A 11 -18.52 13.39 -13.46
N THR A 12 -19.21 14.08 -12.55
CA THR A 12 -19.81 15.40 -12.82
C THR A 12 -19.03 16.56 -12.23
N LEU A 13 -18.11 16.29 -11.29
CA LEU A 13 -17.25 17.32 -10.69
C LEU A 13 -16.41 18.07 -11.76
N PRO A 14 -16.15 19.38 -11.55
CA PRO A 14 -15.14 20.10 -12.30
C PRO A 14 -13.81 19.34 -12.32
N VAL A 15 -13.08 19.42 -13.43
CA VAL A 15 -11.84 18.66 -13.64
C VAL A 15 -10.83 18.89 -12.52
N GLU A 16 -10.64 20.13 -12.09
CA GLU A 16 -9.68 20.47 -11.03
C GLU A 16 -10.10 19.95 -9.65
N ASP A 17 -11.39 19.91 -9.36
CA ASP A 17 -11.91 19.36 -8.10
C ASP A 17 -11.75 17.84 -8.06
N ALA A 18 -12.11 17.15 -9.15
CA ALA A 18 -11.91 15.71 -9.28
C ALA A 18 -10.43 15.33 -9.26
N LYS A 19 -9.56 16.11 -9.92
CA LYS A 19 -8.11 15.92 -9.87
C LYS A 19 -7.57 16.06 -8.45
N SER A 20 -7.99 17.10 -7.73
CA SER A 20 -7.60 17.32 -6.33
C SER A 20 -8.01 16.16 -5.42
N LEU A 21 -9.20 15.58 -5.63
CA LEU A 21 -9.65 14.40 -4.89
C LEU A 21 -8.82 13.16 -5.22
N LEU A 22 -8.57 12.90 -6.50
CA LEU A 22 -7.73 11.78 -6.95
C LEU A 22 -6.28 11.92 -6.47
N LEU A 23 -5.75 13.14 -6.40
CA LEU A 23 -4.41 13.39 -5.89
C LEU A 23 -4.24 12.95 -4.42
N ARG A 24 -5.30 12.97 -3.61
CA ARG A 24 -5.28 12.47 -2.23
C ARG A 24 -5.10 10.94 -2.17
N CYS A 25 -5.46 10.21 -3.23
CA CYS A 25 -5.37 8.76 -3.27
C CYS A 25 -3.96 8.26 -3.63
N CYS A 26 -3.30 8.92 -4.59
CA CYS A 26 -2.02 8.45 -5.14
C CYS A 26 -0.83 9.38 -4.83
N GLY A 27 -1.06 10.68 -4.71
CA GLY A 27 0.01 11.67 -4.51
C GLY A 27 0.80 12.06 -5.76
N SER A 28 0.61 11.39 -6.90
CA SER A 28 1.16 11.82 -8.20
C SER A 28 0.19 12.76 -8.93
N THR A 29 0.71 13.92 -9.33
CA THR A 29 -0.02 14.94 -10.09
C THR A 29 -0.39 14.44 -11.48
N GLU A 30 0.55 13.79 -12.17
CA GLU A 30 0.32 13.23 -13.50
C GLU A 30 -0.64 12.05 -13.47
N TRP A 31 -0.56 11.19 -12.45
CA TRP A 31 -1.56 10.14 -12.26
C TRP A 31 -2.98 10.71 -12.14
N ALA A 32 -3.18 11.68 -11.24
CA ALA A 32 -4.49 12.29 -11.01
C ALA A 32 -5.01 12.98 -12.29
N ARG A 33 -4.13 13.68 -13.02
CA ARG A 33 -4.44 14.33 -14.29
C ARG A 33 -4.86 13.32 -15.36
N HIS A 34 -4.21 12.18 -15.45
CA HIS A 34 -4.55 11.19 -16.47
C HIS A 34 -5.82 10.41 -16.13
N VAL A 35 -6.02 10.02 -14.87
CA VAL A 35 -7.23 9.30 -14.45
C VAL A 35 -8.48 10.18 -14.60
N VAL A 36 -8.40 11.47 -14.21
CA VAL A 36 -9.55 12.38 -14.30
C VAL A 36 -10.06 12.58 -15.74
N MET A 37 -9.16 12.44 -16.72
CA MET A 37 -9.46 12.55 -18.15
C MET A 37 -10.11 11.30 -18.75
N ARG A 38 -10.15 10.18 -18.01
CA ARG A 38 -10.82 8.95 -18.43
C ARG A 38 -12.28 8.85 -18.01
N ARG A 39 -12.78 9.83 -17.24
CA ARG A 39 -14.20 9.98 -16.94
C ARG A 39 -15.01 10.18 -18.23
N PRO A 40 -16.28 9.75 -18.28
CA PRO A 40 -17.04 9.16 -17.18
C PRO A 40 -16.79 7.66 -17.02
N PHE A 41 -16.84 7.18 -15.77
CA PHE A 41 -16.77 5.76 -15.42
C PHE A 41 -18.17 5.23 -15.07
N ARG A 42 -18.45 3.98 -15.42
CA ARG A 42 -19.74 3.32 -15.14
C ARG A 42 -19.69 2.46 -13.88
N THR A 43 -18.51 1.97 -13.52
CA THR A 43 -18.30 1.10 -12.36
C THR A 43 -17.00 1.43 -11.64
N LEU A 44 -16.88 0.99 -10.38
CA LEU A 44 -15.63 1.08 -9.63
C LEU A 44 -14.49 0.32 -10.32
N ALA A 45 -14.78 -0.86 -10.88
CA ALA A 45 -13.78 -1.66 -11.60
C ALA A 45 -13.17 -0.92 -12.81
N GLU A 46 -13.95 -0.06 -13.49
CA GLU A 46 -13.43 0.80 -14.55
C GLU A 46 -12.49 1.89 -14.02
N VAL A 47 -12.78 2.44 -12.83
CA VAL A 47 -11.88 3.40 -12.14
C VAL A 47 -10.57 2.72 -11.76
N GLU A 48 -10.64 1.53 -11.17
CA GLU A 48 -9.48 0.72 -10.76
C GLU A 48 -8.62 0.34 -11.97
N SER A 49 -9.22 -0.14 -13.06
CA SER A 49 -8.49 -0.46 -14.30
C SER A 49 -7.80 0.78 -14.89
N ALA A 50 -8.50 1.92 -14.93
CA ALA A 50 -7.92 3.18 -15.39
C ALA A 50 -6.77 3.66 -14.50
N ALA A 51 -6.94 3.56 -13.18
CA ALA A 51 -5.92 3.89 -12.20
C ALA A 51 -4.64 3.06 -12.40
N ASP A 52 -4.80 1.75 -12.58
CA ASP A 52 -3.69 0.83 -12.81
C ASP A 52 -3.01 1.10 -14.15
N GLU A 53 -3.77 1.22 -15.24
CA GLU A 53 -3.21 1.50 -16.57
C GLU A 53 -2.43 2.81 -16.59
N VAL A 54 -2.94 3.86 -15.94
CA VAL A 54 -2.23 5.13 -15.80
C VAL A 54 -0.96 4.92 -14.99
N TRP A 55 -1.03 4.28 -13.82
CA TRP A 55 0.14 4.03 -12.97
C TRP A 55 1.29 3.33 -13.70
N HIS A 56 0.98 2.31 -14.52
CA HIS A 56 1.97 1.58 -15.30
C HIS A 56 2.55 2.38 -16.48
N SER A 57 1.89 3.47 -16.87
CA SER A 57 2.35 4.37 -17.94
C SER A 57 3.23 5.53 -17.45
N LEU A 58 3.26 5.76 -16.13
CA LEU A 58 4.03 6.85 -15.51
C LEU A 58 5.52 6.62 -15.55
N ASP A 59 6.27 7.71 -15.40
CA ASP A 59 7.72 7.65 -15.30
C ASP A 59 8.22 7.64 -13.85
N ARG A 60 9.55 7.57 -13.71
CA ARG A 60 10.19 7.52 -12.40
C ARG A 60 9.92 8.77 -11.56
N ALA A 61 9.84 9.96 -12.16
CA ALA A 61 9.63 11.19 -11.42
C ALA A 61 8.21 11.22 -10.82
N ASP A 62 7.23 10.75 -11.58
CA ASP A 62 5.83 10.64 -11.14
C ASP A 62 5.68 9.67 -9.95
N TRP A 63 6.36 8.52 -10.00
CA TRP A 63 6.38 7.58 -8.87
C TRP A 63 7.04 8.18 -7.63
N LEU A 64 8.14 8.92 -7.80
CA LEU A 64 8.81 9.58 -6.69
C LEU A 64 7.96 10.68 -6.04
N GLU A 65 7.18 11.40 -6.83
CA GLU A 65 6.20 12.37 -6.33
C GLU A 65 5.14 11.66 -5.47
N ALA A 66 4.55 10.57 -5.98
CA ALA A 66 3.60 9.74 -5.22
C ALA A 66 4.22 9.26 -3.91
N PHE A 67 5.46 8.76 -3.95
CA PHE A 67 6.14 8.28 -2.75
C PHE A 67 6.39 9.38 -1.72
N ALA A 68 6.73 10.58 -2.19
CA ALA A 68 6.92 11.77 -1.37
C ALA A 68 5.61 12.36 -0.81
N ALA A 69 4.44 11.83 -1.21
CA ALA A 69 3.17 12.18 -0.60
C ALA A 69 2.90 11.39 0.70
N HIS A 70 3.45 10.19 0.88
CA HIS A 70 3.14 9.30 2.03
C HIS A 70 3.83 9.68 3.34
N ALA A 71 3.13 9.63 4.48
CA ALA A 71 3.79 9.74 5.77
C ALA A 71 4.79 8.60 5.98
N ARG A 72 5.93 8.87 6.62
CA ARG A 72 6.88 7.82 7.03
C ARG A 72 6.19 6.88 8.02
N ILE A 73 6.46 5.59 7.89
CA ILE A 73 5.83 4.57 8.75
C ILE A 73 6.23 4.81 10.20
N GLY A 74 5.23 4.92 11.07
CA GLY A 74 5.42 5.13 12.51
C GLY A 74 5.67 6.58 12.92
N GLU A 75 5.73 7.51 11.96
CA GLU A 75 5.82 8.94 12.25
C GLU A 75 4.43 9.59 12.32
N ARG A 76 4.35 10.68 13.09
CA ARG A 76 3.14 11.52 13.23
C ARG A 76 3.14 12.71 12.29
N ASP A 77 4.31 13.13 11.81
CA ASP A 77 4.41 14.21 10.82
C ASP A 77 3.94 13.71 9.46
N VAL A 78 2.86 14.31 8.98
CA VAL A 78 2.23 14.02 7.69
C VAL A 78 2.61 15.12 6.70
N PRO A 79 3.14 14.78 5.51
CA PRO A 79 3.24 15.71 4.39
C PRO A 79 1.88 16.35 4.09
N THR A 80 1.84 17.58 3.55
CA THR A 80 0.59 18.31 3.26
C THR A 80 -0.41 17.55 2.41
N VAL A 81 0.05 16.75 1.43
CA VAL A 81 -0.82 15.91 0.59
C VAL A 81 -1.40 14.73 1.40
N ALA A 82 -0.60 14.05 2.22
CA ALA A 82 -1.11 13.03 3.16
C ALA A 82 -1.94 13.61 4.30
N ALA A 83 -1.73 14.88 4.67
CA ALA A 83 -2.56 15.57 5.66
C ALA A 83 -3.98 15.81 5.11
N ALA A 84 -4.15 15.96 3.79
CA ALA A 84 -5.47 16.00 3.17
C ALA A 84 -6.18 14.62 3.15
N SER A 85 -5.45 13.52 3.33
CA SER A 85 -5.97 12.16 3.53
C SER A 85 -5.80 11.67 4.97
N SER A 86 -5.61 12.57 5.94
CA SER A 86 -5.18 12.26 7.31
C SER A 86 -6.01 11.18 8.02
N GLY A 87 -7.33 11.16 7.83
CA GLY A 87 -8.19 10.11 8.38
C GLY A 87 -7.88 8.70 7.86
N TRP A 88 -7.55 8.56 6.56
CA TRP A 88 -7.16 7.29 5.96
C TRP A 88 -5.73 6.91 6.35
N ALA A 89 -4.79 7.86 6.28
CA ALA A 89 -3.40 7.63 6.66
C ALA A 89 -3.24 7.23 8.14
N GLU A 90 -4.05 7.79 9.04
CA GLU A 90 -4.13 7.39 10.45
C GLU A 90 -4.60 5.94 10.61
N GLN A 91 -5.63 5.56 9.87
CA GLN A 91 -6.21 4.22 9.93
C GLN A 91 -5.24 3.17 9.37
N GLU A 92 -4.61 3.48 8.23
CA GLU A 92 -3.60 2.65 7.57
C GLU A 92 -2.41 2.36 8.50
N GLN A 93 -1.91 3.36 9.25
CA GLN A 93 -0.74 3.18 10.12
C GLN A 93 -1.05 2.92 11.60
N SER A 94 -2.31 2.67 11.94
CA SER A 94 -2.75 2.48 13.33
C SER A 94 -1.97 1.40 14.07
N ALA A 95 -1.70 0.26 13.43
CA ALA A 95 -0.91 -0.83 13.99
C ALA A 95 0.56 -0.43 14.23
N ALA A 96 1.17 0.29 13.28
CA ALA A 96 2.55 0.74 13.40
C ALA A 96 2.73 1.77 14.53
N ARG A 97 1.75 2.68 14.70
CA ARG A 97 1.77 3.72 15.73
C ARG A 97 1.49 3.21 17.14
N ALA A 98 0.85 2.04 17.27
CA ALA A 98 0.66 1.37 18.55
C ALA A 98 1.93 0.68 19.10
N ALA A 99 3.03 0.69 18.33
CA ALA A 99 4.29 0.10 18.75
C ALA A 99 4.96 0.85 19.92
N THR A 100 5.87 0.17 20.62
CA THR A 100 6.63 0.77 21.72
C THR A 100 7.50 1.93 21.23
N SER A 101 7.81 2.90 22.11
CA SER A 101 8.71 4.02 21.79
C SER A 101 10.07 3.56 21.26
N GLU A 102 10.60 2.44 21.77
CA GLU A 102 11.82 1.81 21.26
C GLU A 102 11.66 1.36 19.80
N THR A 103 10.55 0.67 19.50
CA THR A 103 10.25 0.20 18.14
C THR A 103 10.08 1.36 17.18
N LEU A 104 9.35 2.40 17.58
CA LEU A 104 9.18 3.63 16.78
C LEU A 104 10.52 4.33 16.52
N GLY A 105 11.41 4.40 17.53
CA GLY A 105 12.76 4.94 17.36
C GLY A 105 13.60 4.14 16.37
N ARG A 106 13.53 2.81 16.43
CA ARG A 106 14.21 1.92 15.46
C ARG A 106 13.63 2.07 14.05
N LEU A 107 12.32 2.23 13.92
CA LEU A 107 11.65 2.39 12.64
C LEU A 107 12.03 3.73 11.98
N ALA A 108 12.06 4.82 12.75
CA ALA A 108 12.53 6.11 12.26
C ALA A 108 14.00 6.06 11.81
N ALA A 109 14.88 5.35 12.55
CA ALA A 109 16.26 5.15 12.13
C ALA A 109 16.36 4.33 10.83
N ALA A 110 15.56 3.26 10.70
CA ALA A 110 15.52 2.44 9.49
C ALA A 110 15.02 3.22 8.27
N ASN A 111 13.98 4.07 8.43
CA ASN A 111 13.49 4.95 7.36
C ASN A 111 14.60 5.88 6.84
N ARG A 112 15.39 6.49 7.74
CA ARG A 112 16.52 7.34 7.34
C ARG A 112 17.58 6.57 6.57
N VAL A 113 18.00 5.40 7.07
CA VAL A 113 18.99 4.54 6.38
C VAL A 113 18.48 4.11 5.00
N TYR A 114 17.18 3.83 4.87
CA TYR A 114 16.56 3.49 3.59
C TYR A 114 16.60 4.68 2.63
N GLU A 115 16.14 5.85 3.07
CA GLU A 115 16.12 7.07 2.25
C GLU A 115 17.53 7.49 1.81
N ASP A 116 18.53 7.44 2.70
CA ASP A 116 19.92 7.73 2.37
C ASP A 116 20.47 6.78 1.30
N ARG A 117 20.03 5.52 1.30
CA ARG A 117 20.49 4.49 0.37
C ARG A 117 19.79 4.55 -0.99
N PHE A 118 18.48 4.76 -1.00
CA PHE A 118 17.64 4.59 -2.19
C PHE A 118 17.12 5.92 -2.77
N GLY A 119 17.14 6.99 -1.98
CA GLY A 119 16.72 8.34 -2.39
C GLY A 119 15.21 8.57 -2.41
N TYR A 120 14.41 7.68 -1.79
CA TYR A 120 12.96 7.80 -1.70
C TYR A 120 12.40 7.08 -0.46
N ARG A 121 11.15 7.39 -0.10
CA ARG A 121 10.50 6.86 1.11
C ARG A 121 10.27 5.36 1.02
N PHE A 122 10.44 4.67 2.15
CA PHE A 122 10.02 3.29 2.28
C PHE A 122 8.49 3.18 2.30
N ILE A 123 7.93 2.33 1.46
CA ILE A 123 6.48 2.14 1.31
C ILE A 123 6.14 0.66 1.42
N VAL A 124 5.11 0.36 2.21
CA VAL A 124 4.48 -0.94 2.33
C VAL A 124 3.00 -0.73 2.65
N CYS A 125 2.13 -1.65 2.26
CA CYS A 125 0.74 -1.63 2.70
C CYS A 125 0.68 -1.97 4.19
N ALA A 126 0.18 -1.05 5.01
CA ALA A 126 0.21 -1.17 6.47
C ALA A 126 -0.99 -1.95 7.05
N THR A 127 -1.81 -2.56 6.19
CA THR A 127 -2.95 -3.41 6.60
C THR A 127 -2.51 -4.76 7.20
N GLY A 128 -1.22 -5.11 7.10
CA GLY A 128 -0.62 -6.24 7.80
C GLY A 128 -1.00 -7.62 7.24
N VAL A 129 -1.67 -7.66 6.09
CA VAL A 129 -2.14 -8.90 5.46
C VAL A 129 -0.96 -9.75 5.00
N GLU A 130 0.15 -9.14 4.59
CA GLU A 130 1.32 -9.83 4.04
C GLU A 130 1.98 -10.76 5.07
N LEU A 131 2.09 -10.32 6.33
CA LEU A 131 2.69 -11.14 7.38
C LEU A 131 1.78 -12.32 7.76
N VAL A 132 0.47 -12.11 7.75
CA VAL A 132 -0.52 -13.17 8.00
C VAL A 132 -0.48 -14.20 6.88
N VAL A 133 -0.45 -13.75 5.61
CA VAL A 133 -0.32 -14.64 4.45
C VAL A 133 1.01 -15.41 4.51
N ALA A 134 2.14 -14.73 4.77
CA ALA A 134 3.44 -15.38 4.89
C ALA A 134 3.49 -16.41 6.03
N ALA A 135 2.88 -16.11 7.18
CA ALA A 135 2.78 -17.05 8.30
C ALA A 135 1.92 -18.28 7.94
N ASP A 136 0.82 -18.08 7.21
CA ASP A 136 -0.05 -19.16 6.72
C ASP A 136 0.69 -20.07 5.74
N GLU A 137 1.44 -19.49 4.81
CA GLU A 137 2.29 -20.22 3.86
C GLU A 137 3.41 -21.00 4.58
N GLN A 138 4.07 -20.38 5.56
CA GLN A 138 5.08 -21.07 6.36
C GLN A 138 4.47 -22.25 7.13
N ARG A 139 3.26 -22.12 7.66
CA ARG A 139 2.53 -23.24 8.31
C ARG A 139 2.26 -24.38 7.31
N LYS A 140 1.85 -24.08 6.08
CA LYS A 140 1.64 -25.08 5.01
C LYS A 140 2.94 -25.81 4.67
N ILE A 141 4.03 -25.07 4.49
CA ILE A 141 5.37 -25.63 4.22
C ILE A 141 5.79 -26.56 5.36
N THR A 142 5.62 -26.15 6.61
CA THR A 142 5.95 -26.98 7.77
C THR A 142 5.16 -28.29 7.78
N ARG A 143 3.84 -28.25 7.50
CA ARG A 143 3.01 -29.47 7.39
C ARG A 143 3.47 -30.40 6.28
N LEU A 144 3.78 -29.86 5.10
CA LEU A 144 4.31 -30.66 3.98
C LEU A 144 5.63 -31.33 4.34
N ARG A 145 6.53 -30.61 5.03
CA ARG A 145 7.81 -31.14 5.49
C ARG A 145 7.62 -32.23 6.55
N LEU A 146 6.73 -32.03 7.51
CA LEU A 146 6.40 -33.04 8.53
C LEU A 146 5.84 -34.32 7.91
N ASN A 147 4.89 -34.20 6.98
CA ASN A 147 4.34 -35.37 6.29
C ASN A 147 5.42 -36.13 5.53
N LYS A 148 6.31 -35.43 4.81
CA LYS A 148 7.44 -36.07 4.13
C LYS A 148 8.34 -36.79 5.11
N LEU A 149 8.78 -36.10 6.17
CA LEU A 149 9.69 -36.62 7.19
C LEU A 149 9.14 -37.89 7.86
N LEU A 150 7.83 -37.90 8.18
CA LEU A 150 7.19 -39.04 8.84
C LEU A 150 6.83 -40.16 7.85
N SER A 151 6.47 -39.84 6.60
CA SER A 151 6.19 -40.86 5.57
C SER A 151 7.44 -41.61 5.07
N THR A 152 8.64 -41.06 5.27
CA THR A 152 9.90 -41.77 5.01
C THR A 152 10.26 -42.79 6.09
N ASN A 153 9.70 -42.67 7.31
CA ASN A 153 9.95 -43.63 8.38
C ASN A 153 9.07 -44.89 8.31
N ASP A 154 7.95 -44.87 7.57
CA ASP A 154 7.03 -46.02 7.46
C ASP A 154 7.45 -47.09 6.44
N ARG A 155 8.57 -46.88 5.71
CA ARG A 155 9.11 -47.87 4.75
C ARG A 155 10.25 -48.73 5.32
N GLY A 156 10.44 -48.74 6.64
CA GLY A 156 11.52 -49.45 7.33
C GLY A 156 11.28 -50.91 7.70
N ASP A 157 10.03 -51.35 7.90
CA ASP A 157 9.76 -52.67 8.52
C ASP A 157 8.89 -53.59 7.65
N ARG A 158 9.25 -53.75 6.37
CA ARG A 158 8.77 -54.90 5.58
C ARG A 158 9.93 -55.56 4.87
N GLU A 159 10.56 -56.50 5.56
CA GLU A 159 11.31 -57.58 4.93
C GLU A 159 10.45 -58.87 4.91
N PRO A 160 10.77 -59.82 4.00
CA PRO A 160 9.83 -60.64 3.24
C PRO A 160 9.16 -61.80 4.00
#